data_AF-A0A3B8TB84-F1
#
_entry.id   AF-A0A3B8TB84-F1
#
_cell.length_a   1.000
_cell.length_b   1.000
_cell.length_c   1.000
_cell.angle_alpha   90.00
_cell.angle_beta   90.00
_cell.angle_gamma   90.00
#
_symmetry.space_group_name_H-M   'P 1'
#
loop_
_entity.id
_entity.type
_entity.pdbx_description
1 polymer ?
#
loop_
_entity_poly.entity_id
_entity_poly.type
_entity_poly.pdbx_seq_one_letter_code
_entity_poly.pdbx_strand_id
1 'polypeptide(L)' 'MTIPSIKKKAVLIYSGGMDSFTLLHHILASGLARSDIAALTFNYGQKHVKEVEYAKHVCA' A
#
# COMPACT_ATOMS: atom_id res chain seq x y z
N MET A 1 -12.43 -27.76 -17.77
CA MET A 1 -12.99 -26.39 -17.69
C MET A 1 -12.50 -25.79 -16.37
N THR A 2 -11.46 -24.94 -16.40
CA THR A 2 -10.89 -24.33 -15.20
C THR A 2 -11.61 -23.02 -14.90
N ILE A 3 -12.21 -22.93 -13.71
CA ILE A 3 -12.76 -21.68 -13.20
C ILE A 3 -11.59 -20.74 -12.91
N PRO A 4 -11.56 -19.51 -13.44
CA PRO A 4 -10.49 -18.57 -13.13
C PRO A 4 -10.49 -18.28 -11.62
N SER A 5 -9.34 -18.49 -10.97
CA SER A 5 -9.15 -18.12 -9.57
C SER A 5 -9.22 -16.59 -9.46
N ILE A 6 -10.19 -16.08 -8.69
CA ILE A 6 -10.29 -14.64 -8.42
C ILE A 6 -9.09 -14.26 -7.54
N LYS A 7 -8.12 -13.55 -8.13
CA LYS A 7 -7.03 -12.94 -7.37
C LYS A 7 -7.60 -11.88 -6.44
N LYS A 8 -7.30 -12.01 -5.15
CA LYS A 8 -7.59 -10.96 -4.15
C LYS A 8 -6.79 -9.71 -4.51
N LYS A 9 -7.42 -8.54 -4.40
CA LYS A 9 -6.80 -7.22 -4.58
C LYS A 9 -7.13 -6.35 -3.39
N ALA A 10 -6.25 -5.41 -3.06
CA ALA A 10 -6.45 -4.48 -1.94
C ALA A 10 -6.13 -3.04 -2.35
N VAL A 11 -6.87 -2.09 -1.76
CA VAL A 11 -6.50 -0.68 -1.75
C VAL A 11 -6.03 -0.35 -0.33
N LEU A 12 -4.80 0.11 -0.19
CA LEU A 12 -4.21 0.46 1.09
C LEU A 12 -4.13 1.97 1.22
N ILE A 13 -4.77 2.52 2.24
CA ILE A 13 -4.53 3.92 2.62
C ILE A 13 -3.15 3.98 3.26
N TYR A 14 -2.24 4.68 2.60
CA TYR A 14 -0.82 4.68 2.94
C TYR A 14 -0.32 6.10 3.15
N SER A 15 -0.07 6.49 4.41
CA SER A 15 0.46 7.82 4.73
C SER A 15 1.99 7.86 4.76
N GLY A 16 2.65 6.68 4.85
CA GLY A 16 4.07 6.57 5.13
C GLY A 16 4.42 6.59 6.62
N GLY A 17 3.43 6.81 7.50
CA GLY A 17 3.59 6.67 8.94
C GLY A 17 3.65 5.21 9.40
N MET A 18 4.08 5.01 10.64
CA MET A 18 4.35 3.69 11.26
C MET A 18 3.19 2.69 11.10
N ASP A 19 1.96 3.11 11.35
CA ASP A 19 0.79 2.22 11.29
C ASP A 19 0.56 1.72 9.85
N SER A 20 0.55 2.64 8.89
CA SER A 20 0.35 2.31 7.48
C SER A 20 1.52 1.51 6.90
N PHE A 21 2.74 1.78 7.37
CA PHE A 21 3.95 1.01 7.04
C PHE A 21 3.85 -0.43 7.51
N THR A 22 3.49 -0.61 8.80
CA THR A 22 3.34 -1.94 9.40
C THR A 22 2.24 -2.73 8.70
N LEU A 23 1.12 -2.09 8.37
CA LEU A 23 0.02 -2.74 7.67
C LEU A 23 0.41 -3.20 6.26
N LEU A 24 1.15 -2.39 5.49
CA LEU A 24 1.68 -2.79 4.18
C LEU A 24 2.50 -4.08 4.31
N HIS A 25 3.46 -4.11 5.24
CA HIS A 25 4.33 -5.26 5.42
C HIS A 25 3.59 -6.49 5.96
N HIS A 26 2.58 -6.29 6.82
CA HIS A 26 1.71 -7.37 7.28
C HIS A 26 0.95 -8.03 6.12
N ILE A 27 0.35 -7.22 5.24
CA ILE A 27 -0.39 -7.71 4.07
C ILE A 27 0.54 -8.47 3.11
N LEU A 28 1.73 -7.94 2.84
CA LEU A 28 2.74 -8.61 2.01
C LEU A 28 3.17 -9.96 2.63
N ALA A 29 3.43 -9.98 3.94
CA ALA A 29 3.77 -11.20 4.66
C ALA A 29 2.63 -12.24 4.68
N SER A 30 1.37 -11.79 4.62
CA SER A 30 0.19 -12.67 4.53
C SER A 30 0.00 -13.33 3.15
N GLY A 31 0.87 -13.02 2.17
CA GLY A 31 0.88 -13.65 0.86
C GLY A 31 0.16 -12.88 -0.26
N LEU A 32 -0.29 -11.65 -0.01
CA LEU A 32 -0.78 -10.79 -1.08
C LEU A 32 0.41 -10.19 -1.83
N ALA A 33 0.48 -10.42 -3.14
CA ALA A 33 1.57 -9.88 -3.94
C ALA A 33 1.49 -8.34 -4.00
N ARG A 34 2.65 -7.68 -4.05
CA ARG A 34 2.74 -6.22 -4.16
C ARG A 34 1.99 -5.67 -5.37
N SER A 35 1.99 -6.40 -6.49
CA SER A 35 1.25 -6.04 -7.71
C SER A 35 -0.27 -6.06 -7.56
N ASP A 36 -0.79 -6.71 -6.52
CA ASP A 36 -2.22 -6.80 -6.23
C ASP A 36 -2.68 -5.76 -5.19
N ILE A 37 -1.77 -4.86 -4.77
CA ILE A 37 -2.01 -3.79 -3.80
C ILE A 37 -1.88 -2.42 -4.49
N ALA A 38 -2.93 -1.60 -4.40
CA ALA A 38 -2.88 -0.20 -4.78
C ALA A 38 -2.73 0.68 -3.53
N ALA A 39 -1.59 1.35 -3.37
CA ALA A 39 -1.37 2.30 -2.28
C ALA A 39 -1.96 3.68 -2.66
N LEU A 40 -2.77 4.26 -1.77
CA LEU A 40 -3.41 5.55 -1.93
C LEU A 40 -3.01 6.48 -0.78
N THR A 41 -2.49 7.65 -1.13
CA THR A 41 -2.17 8.72 -0.17
C THR A 41 -3.02 9.95 -0.48
N PHE A 42 -3.58 10.57 0.56
CA PHE A 42 -4.28 11.83 0.45
C PHE A 42 -3.35 12.99 0.83
N ASN A 43 -3.06 13.85 -0.14
CA ASN A 43 -2.32 15.08 0.08
C ASN A 43 -3.31 16.23 0.31
N TYR A 44 -3.44 16.66 1.56
CA TYR A 44 -4.30 17.78 1.97
C TYR A 44 -3.53 19.10 2.08
N GLY A 45 -2.28 19.16 1.61
CA GLY A 45 -1.38 20.29 1.85
C GLY A 45 -0.75 20.26 3.24
N GLN A 46 -0.55 19.07 3.83
CA GLN A 46 0.08 18.94 5.15
C GLN A 46 1.53 19.49 5.11
N LYS A 47 2.01 20.03 6.24
CA LYS A 47 3.39 20.54 6.38
C LYS A 47 4.48 19.51 6.02
N HIS A 48 4.17 18.22 6.14
CA HIS A 48 5.13 17.14 5.96
C HIS A 48 5.10 16.51 4.55
N VAL A 49 5.12 17.34 3.51
CA VAL A 49 5.22 16.87 2.11
C VAL A 49 6.41 15.93 1.88
N LYS A 50 7.53 16.14 2.57
CA LYS A 50 8.70 15.27 2.47
C LYS A 50 8.39 13.82 2.87
N GLU A 51 7.62 13.61 3.94
CA GLU A 51 7.26 12.25 4.40
C GLU A 51 6.46 11.50 3.32
N VAL A 52 5.53 12.19 2.64
CA VAL A 52 4.75 11.62 1.53
C VAL A 52 5.65 11.25 0.34
N GLU A 53 6.65 12.07 0.01
CA GLU A 53 7.60 11.74 -1.06
C GLU A 53 8.46 10.52 -0.71
N TYR A 54 8.91 10.38 0.54
CA TYR A 54 9.61 9.18 0.99
C TYR A 54 8.70 7.95 1.00
N ALA A 55 7.42 8.11 1.35
CA ALA A 55 6.44 7.02 1.35
C ALA A 55 6.34 6.33 -0.02
N LYS A 56 6.43 7.09 -1.13
CA LYS A 56 6.38 6.53 -2.49
C LYS A 56 7.49 5.50 -2.75
N HIS A 57 8.70 5.73 -2.21
CA HIS A 57 9.82 4.81 -2.37
C HIS A 57 9.58 3.46 -1.69
N VAL A 58 8.76 3.43 -0.64
CA VAL A 58 8.36 2.19 0.05
C VAL A 58 7.34 1.40 -0.76
N CYS A 59 6.65 2.02 -1.72
CA CYS A 59 5.63 1.40 -2.56
C CYS A 59 6.11 1.04 -3.98
N ALA A 60 7.22 1.61 -4.45
CA ALA A 60 7.86 1.28 -5.73
C ALA A 60 8.39 -0.16 -5.76
#